data_AF-A0A7V6CN06-F1
#
_entry.id   AF-A0A7V6CN06-F1
#
_cell.length_a   1.000
_cell.length_b   1.000
_cell.length_c   1.000
_cell.angle_alpha   90.00
_cell.angle_beta   90.00
_cell.angle_gamma   90.00
#
_symmetry.space_group_name_H-M   'P 1'
#
loop_
_entity.id
_entity.type
_entity.pdbx_description
1 polymer ?
#
loop_
_entity_poly.entity_id
_entity_poly.type
_entity_poly.pdbx_seq_one_letter_code
_entity_poly.pdbx_strand_id
1 'polypeptide(L)'
;MFWRFRFLIISLLIFSFLIAEDKKYYKSPSKALWFSTFFPGLGQFYTENYLKGTIFLFGEATLTYFIIKENKKERASDLLWILAGLHIFNMADAYISAHFYKFKEETKLTLNYGF
;
A
#
# COMPACT_ATOMS: atom_id res chain seq x y z
N MET A 1 22.29 -38.52 -11.60
CA MET A 1 21.95 -37.69 -10.43
C MET A 1 22.31 -36.20 -10.57
N PHE A 2 23.17 -35.78 -11.51
CA PHE A 2 23.62 -34.38 -11.68
C PHE A 2 22.63 -33.42 -12.37
N TRP A 3 21.69 -33.94 -13.16
CA TRP A 3 20.79 -33.12 -13.98
C TRP A 3 19.79 -32.30 -13.15
N ARG A 4 19.39 -32.76 -11.96
CA ARG A 4 18.39 -32.10 -11.10
C ARG A 4 18.91 -30.79 -10.49
N PHE A 5 20.22 -30.67 -10.24
CA PHE A 5 20.84 -29.46 -9.70
C PHE A 5 21.00 -28.35 -10.73
N ARG A 6 21.18 -28.70 -12.02
CA ARG A 6 21.32 -27.71 -13.10
C ARG A 6 20.02 -26.92 -13.32
N PHE A 7 18.86 -27.58 -13.23
CA PHE A 7 17.55 -26.91 -13.32
C PHE A 7 17.27 -25.98 -12.14
N LEU A 8 17.69 -26.34 -10.92
CA LEU A 8 17.54 -25.46 -9.75
C LEU A 8 18.37 -24.19 -9.87
N ILE A 9 19.62 -24.31 -10.34
CA ILE A 9 20.51 -23.15 -10.55
C ILE A 9 19.95 -22.24 -11.65
N ILE A 10 19.46 -22.81 -12.76
CA ILE A 10 18.84 -22.03 -13.84
C ILE A 10 17.56 -21.34 -13.36
N SER A 11 16.72 -22.03 -12.57
CA SER A 11 15.52 -21.44 -11.93
C SER A 11 15.88 -20.28 -11.01
N LEU A 12 16.92 -20.43 -10.18
CA LEU A 12 17.42 -19.37 -9.29
C LEU A 12 17.98 -18.18 -10.06
N LEU A 13 18.69 -18.40 -11.17
CA LEU A 13 19.21 -17.33 -12.01
C LEU A 13 18.09 -16.56 -12.72
N ILE A 14 17.07 -17.26 -13.23
CA ILE A 14 15.87 -16.64 -13.81
C ILE A 14 15.13 -15.84 -12.74
N PHE A 15 14.98 -16.38 -11.53
CA PHE A 15 14.35 -15.70 -10.41
C PHE A 15 15.10 -14.42 -10.01
N SER A 16 16.43 -14.46 -9.94
CA SER A 16 17.26 -13.28 -9.68
C SER A 16 17.12 -12.23 -10.78
N PHE A 17 17.03 -12.64 -12.05
CA PHE A 17 16.81 -11.72 -13.17
C PHE A 17 15.40 -11.09 -13.13
N LEU A 18 14.39 -11.84 -12.68
CA LEU A 18 13.03 -11.31 -12.48
C LEU A 18 12.95 -10.30 -11.33
N ILE A 19 13.81 -10.42 -10.32
CA ILE A 19 13.91 -9.44 -9.21
C ILE A 19 14.70 -8.20 -9.62
N ALA A 20 15.52 -8.28 -10.67
CA ALA A 20 16.23 -7.14 -11.26
C ALA A 20 15.26 -6.25 -12.06
N GLU A 21 14.17 -5.78 -11.44
CA GLU A 21 13.37 -4.68 -11.97
C GLU A 21 14.08 -3.35 -11.66
N ASP A 22 14.28 -2.56 -12.72
CA ASP A 22 14.70 -1.16 -12.60
C ASP A 22 13.66 -0.42 -11.74
N LYS A 23 14.10 0.33 -10.73
CA LYS A 23 13.17 1.01 -9.81
C LYS A 23 12.38 2.04 -10.59
N LYS A 24 11.13 1.71 -10.95
CA LYS A 24 10.22 2.65 -11.59
C LYS A 24 9.91 3.79 -10.63
N TYR A 25 10.42 4.97 -10.98
CA TYR A 25 10.14 6.24 -10.30
C TYR A 25 8.69 6.73 -10.50
N TYR A 26 7.80 5.89 -11.02
CA TYR A 26 6.38 6.20 -11.19
C TYR A 26 5.53 5.04 -10.65
N LYS A 27 4.46 5.38 -9.92
CA LYS A 27 3.45 4.44 -9.42
C LYS A 27 2.13 4.77 -10.10
N SER A 28 1.34 3.76 -10.44
CA SER A 28 0.06 3.98 -11.11
C SER A 28 -1.02 4.37 -10.09
N PRO A 29 -1.67 5.54 -10.22
CA PRO A 29 -2.72 5.96 -9.29
C PRO A 29 -3.92 5.02 -9.28
N SER A 30 -4.30 4.48 -10.45
CA SER A 30 -5.39 3.52 -10.55
C SER A 30 -5.09 2.22 -9.80
N LYS A 31 -3.83 1.75 -9.81
CA LYS A 31 -3.43 0.57 -9.03
C LYS A 31 -3.49 0.85 -7.53
N ALA A 32 -3.04 2.03 -7.09
CA ALA A 32 -3.14 2.44 -5.68
C ALA A 32 -4.60 2.48 -5.21
N LEU A 33 -5.51 2.96 -6.06
CA LEU A 33 -6.94 2.97 -5.79
C LEU A 33 -7.47 1.53 -5.64
N TRP A 34 -7.22 0.65 -6.62
CA TRP A 34 -7.65 -0.74 -6.57
C TRP A 34 -7.17 -1.48 -5.31
N PHE A 35 -5.90 -1.27 -4.92
CA PHE A 35 -5.38 -1.85 -3.69
C PHE A 35 -6.13 -1.34 -2.45
N SER A 36 -6.42 -0.04 -2.39
CA SER A 36 -7.14 0.57 -1.26
C SER A 36 -8.60 0.15 -1.19
N THR A 37 -9.25 -0.07 -2.35
CA THR A 37 -10.67 -0.48 -2.42
C THR A 37 -10.91 -1.82 -1.73
N PHE A 38 -10.01 -2.79 -1.90
CA PHE A 38 -10.22 -4.13 -1.35
C PHE A 38 -9.73 -4.26 0.09
N PHE A 39 -8.74 -3.46 0.48
CA PHE A 39 -8.14 -3.59 1.80
C PHE A 39 -7.68 -2.24 2.36
N PRO A 40 -7.98 -1.96 3.63
CA PRO A 40 -7.60 -0.70 4.28
C PRO A 40 -6.08 -0.54 4.28
N GLY A 41 -5.62 0.60 3.77
CA GLY A 41 -4.21 0.99 3.80
C GLY A 41 -3.31 0.35 2.73
N LEU A 42 -3.77 -0.60 1.91
CA LEU A 42 -2.90 -1.25 0.91
C LEU A 42 -2.37 -0.31 -0.19
N GLY A 43 -3.14 0.69 -0.63
CA GLY A 43 -2.62 1.69 -1.57
C GLY A 43 -1.48 2.52 -0.99
N GLN A 44 -1.42 2.69 0.33
CA GLN A 44 -0.31 3.35 1.01
C GLN A 44 0.95 2.48 1.03
N PHE A 45 0.80 1.16 1.20
CA PHE A 45 1.91 0.21 1.03
C PHE A 45 2.45 0.21 -0.41
N TYR A 46 1.58 0.29 -1.41
CA TYR A 46 1.98 0.39 -2.82
C TYR A 46 2.77 1.67 -3.14
N THR A 47 2.43 2.79 -2.49
CA THR A 47 3.11 4.09 -2.60
C THR A 47 4.27 4.25 -1.61
N GLU A 48 4.68 3.18 -0.93
CA GLU A 48 5.79 3.13 0.02
C GLU A 48 5.64 4.11 1.20
N ASN A 49 4.40 4.50 1.51
CA ASN A 49 4.03 5.25 2.70
C ASN A 49 3.61 4.30 3.83
N TYR A 50 4.55 3.46 4.28
CA TYR A 50 4.28 2.39 5.25
C TYR A 50 3.64 2.88 6.54
N LEU A 51 4.11 4.00 7.10
CA LEU A 51 3.54 4.56 8.32
C LEU A 51 2.06 4.93 8.16
N LYS A 52 1.69 5.59 7.05
CA LYS A 52 0.30 5.91 6.74
C LYS A 52 -0.53 4.63 6.57
N GLY A 53 -0.01 3.68 5.79
CA GLY A 53 -0.68 2.40 5.56
C GLY A 53 -0.98 1.64 6.85
N THR A 54 -0.01 1.57 7.77
CA THR A 54 -0.17 0.98 9.09
C THR A 54 -1.23 1.71 9.92
N ILE A 55 -1.21 3.05 9.95
CA ILE A 55 -2.20 3.85 10.70
C ILE A 55 -3.61 3.58 10.18
N PHE A 56 -3.82 3.61 8.87
CA PHE A 56 -5.14 3.33 8.29
C PHE A 56 -5.60 1.90 8.52
N LEU A 57 -4.71 0.91 8.33
CA LEU A 57 -5.03 -0.49 8.58
C LEU A 57 -5.52 -0.72 10.01
N PHE A 58 -4.75 -0.27 11.02
CA PHE A 58 -5.13 -0.45 12.42
C PHE A 58 -6.29 0.45 12.84
N GLY A 59 -6.37 1.67 12.31
CA GLY A 59 -7.46 2.61 12.58
C GLY A 59 -8.81 2.08 12.10
N GLU A 60 -8.89 1.65 10.84
CA GLU A 60 -10.10 1.06 10.25
C GLU A 60 -10.46 -0.28 10.90
N ALA A 61 -9.48 -1.11 11.25
CA ALA A 61 -9.72 -2.35 12.00
C ALA A 61 -10.29 -2.09 13.41
N THR A 62 -9.77 -1.08 14.12
CA THR A 62 -10.24 -0.70 15.45
C THR A 62 -11.66 -0.13 15.40
N LEU A 63 -11.96 0.73 14.41
CA LEU A 63 -13.31 1.23 14.16
C LEU A 63 -14.28 0.08 13.86
N THR A 64 -13.88 -0.85 12.99
CA THR A 64 -14.68 -2.03 12.66
C THR A 64 -14.96 -2.89 13.90
N TYR A 65 -13.96 -3.10 14.77
CA TYR A 65 -14.15 -3.79 16.04
C TYR A 65 -15.19 -3.09 16.93
N PHE A 66 -15.12 -1.77 17.04
CA PHE A 66 -16.11 -1.01 17.83
C PHE A 66 -17.51 -1.09 17.23
N ILE A 67 -17.66 -1.06 15.91
CA ILE A 67 -18.95 -1.24 15.23
C ILE A 67 -19.56 -2.60 15.57
N ILE A 68 -18.77 -3.68 15.50
CA ILE A 68 -19.24 -5.05 15.77
C ILE A 68 -19.66 -5.22 17.24
N LYS A 69 -18.97 -4.55 18.16
CA LYS A 69 -19.25 -4.62 19.60
C LYS A 69 -20.40 -3.71 20.04
N GLU A 70 -20.78 -2.74 19.22
CA GLU A 70 -21.78 -1.75 19.58
C GLU A 70 -23.21 -2.34 19.56
N ASN A 71 -23.91 -2.25 20.69
CA ASN A 71 -25.26 -2.78 20.83
C ASN A 71 -26.33 -1.81 20.31
N LYS A 72 -26.00 -0.50 20.27
CA LYS A 72 -26.92 0.54 19.79
C LYS A 72 -26.77 0.74 18.29
N LYS A 73 -27.79 0.33 17.52
CA LYS A 73 -27.78 0.42 16.05
C LYS A 73 -27.50 1.83 15.52
N GLU A 74 -28.05 2.87 16.16
CA GLU A 74 -27.79 4.27 15.79
C GLU A 74 -26.30 4.60 15.85
N ARG A 75 -25.67 4.28 16.99
CA ARG A 75 -24.24 4.51 17.19
C ARG A 75 -23.37 3.64 16.28
N ALA A 76 -23.77 2.40 16.02
CA ALA A 76 -23.10 1.55 15.04
C ALA A 76 -23.20 2.15 13.62
N SER A 77 -24.35 2.72 13.26
CA SER A 77 -24.55 3.43 11.98
C SER A 77 -23.69 4.68 11.88
N ASP A 78 -23.58 5.48 12.94
CA ASP A 78 -22.72 6.67 12.96
C ASP A 78 -21.25 6.27 12.76
N LEU A 79 -20.80 5.22 13.45
CA LEU A 79 -19.45 4.67 13.29
C LEU A 79 -19.21 4.10 11.90
N LEU A 80 -20.22 3.48 11.27
CA LEU A 80 -20.14 3.01 9.88
C LEU A 80 -19.96 4.18 8.90
N TRP A 81 -20.66 5.29 9.09
CA TRP A 81 -20.45 6.49 8.28
C TRP A 81 -19.06 7.08 8.46
N ILE A 82 -18.55 7.09 9.69
CA ILE A 82 -17.17 7.50 9.97
C ILE A 82 -16.17 6.56 9.29
N LEU A 83 -16.37 5.23 9.38
CA LEU A 83 -15.53 4.24 8.72
C LEU A 83 -15.53 4.42 7.20
N ALA A 84 -16.71 4.59 6.59
CA ALA A 84 -16.84 4.81 5.14
C ALA A 84 -16.14 6.11 4.70
N GLY A 85 -16.32 7.20 5.45
CA GLY A 85 -15.63 8.47 5.19
C GLY A 85 -14.10 8.34 5.31
N LEU A 86 -13.63 7.66 6.36
CA LEU A 86 -12.21 7.38 6.58
C LEU A 86 -11.63 6.53 5.45
N HIS A 87 -12.35 5.50 5.01
CA HIS A 87 -11.94 4.60 3.93
C HIS A 87 -11.81 5.35 2.60
N ILE A 88 -12.81 6.16 2.23
CA ILE A 88 -12.76 6.99 1.02
C ILE A 88 -11.61 8.00 1.10
N PHE A 89 -11.40 8.64 2.25
CA PHE A 89 -10.28 9.56 2.45
C PHE A 89 -8.93 8.85 2.29
N ASN A 90 -8.78 7.66 2.86
CA ASN A 90 -7.58 6.82 2.71
C ASN A 90 -7.30 6.50 1.24
N MET A 91 -8.33 6.10 0.47
CA MET A 91 -8.23 5.84 -0.97
C MET A 91 -7.77 7.08 -1.74
N ALA A 92 -8.33 8.26 -1.44
CA ALA A 92 -7.97 9.52 -2.07
C ALA A 92 -6.53 9.92 -1.75
N ASP A 93 -6.10 9.83 -0.49
CA ASP A 93 -4.72 10.13 -0.08
C ASP A 93 -3.72 9.16 -0.73
N ALA A 94 -4.07 7.87 -0.89
CA ALA A 94 -3.24 6.89 -1.59
C ALA A 94 -3.15 7.19 -3.10
N TYR A 95 -4.25 7.60 -3.74
CA TYR A 95 -4.26 8.01 -5.14
C TYR A 95 -3.37 9.22 -5.39
N ILE A 96 -3.50 10.27 -4.56
CA ILE A 96 -2.67 11.47 -4.61
C ILE A 96 -1.20 11.09 -4.37
N SER A 97 -0.92 10.26 -3.37
CA SER A 97 0.43 9.79 -3.07
C SER A 97 1.08 9.04 -4.24
N ALA A 98 0.30 8.26 -4.99
CA ALA A 98 0.79 7.59 -6.19
C ALA A 98 1.10 8.58 -7.32
N HIS A 99 0.25 9.60 -7.48
CA HIS A 99 0.43 10.64 -8.49
C HIS A 99 1.70 11.47 -8.24
N PHE A 100 1.99 11.78 -6.97
CA PHE A 100 3.17 12.56 -6.59
C PHE A 100 4.41 11.73 -6.24
N TYR A 101 4.36 10.40 -6.43
CA TYR A 101 5.43 9.49 -6.03
C TYR A 101 6.78 9.86 -6.67
N LYS A 102 6.77 10.21 -7.96
CA LYS A 102 7.97 10.58 -8.71
C LYS A 102 8.70 11.77 -8.08
N PHE A 103 7.97 12.83 -7.78
CA PHE A 103 8.54 14.05 -7.20
C PHE A 103 9.11 13.81 -5.80
N LYS A 104 8.46 12.97 -5.00
CA LYS A 104 8.95 12.57 -3.68
C LYS A 104 10.30 11.86 -3.78
N GLU A 105 10.46 10.97 -4.74
CA GLU A 105 11.70 10.22 -4.92
C GLU A 105 12.81 11.08 -5.54
N GLU A 106 12.51 11.93 -6.52
CA GLU A 106 13.47 12.89 -7.08
C GLU A 106 14.00 13.85 -6.00
N THR A 107 13.11 14.38 -5.15
CA THR A 107 13.50 15.25 -4.04
C THR A 107 14.37 14.53 -3.01
N LYS A 108 14.07 13.25 -2.74
CA LYS A 108 14.88 12.43 -1.84
C LYS A 108 16.29 12.19 -2.38
N LEU A 109 16.41 11.96 -3.69
CA LEU A 109 17.71 11.82 -4.35
C LEU A 109 18.51 13.12 -4.28
N THR A 110 17.93 14.27 -4.63
CA THR A 110 18.64 15.56 -4.60
C THR A 110 19.13 15.92 -3.20
N LEU A 111 18.34 15.66 -2.16
CA LEU A 111 18.76 15.87 -0.76
C LEU A 111 19.92 14.97 -0.33
N ASN A 112 20.02 13.76 -0.88
CA ASN A 112 21.07 12.80 -0.52
C ASN A 112 22.41 13.07 -1.22
N TYR A 113 22.39 13.80 -2.34
CA TYR A 113 23.59 14.21 -3.09
C TYR A 113 23.92 15.71 -2.97
N GLY A 114 23.08 16.49 -2.26
CA GLY A 114 23.12 17.95 -2.19
C GLY A 114 23.91 18.54 -1.02
N PHE A 115 24.78 17.76 -0.36
CA PHE A 115 25.70 18.20 0.68
C PHE A 115 27.08 17.54 0.49
#